data_AF-A0A1S8MYA8-F1
#
_entry.id   AF-A0A1S8MYA8-F1
#
_cell.length_a   1.000
_cell.length_b   1.000
_cell.length_c   1.000
_cell.angle_alpha   90.00
_cell.angle_beta   90.00
_cell.angle_gamma   90.00
#
_symmetry.space_group_name_H-M   'P 1'
#
loop_
_entity.id
_entity.type
_entity.pdbx_description
1 polymer ?
#
loop_
_entity_poly.entity_id
_entity_poly.type
_entity_poly.pdbx_seq_one_letter_code
_entity_poly.pdbx_strand_id
1 'polypeptide(L)' 'MGNTYERDIIKAILESNQETIMVFKSKLMNSQINSINMMAGEYNKKIIFGSIKEILFNKNKKILVIE' A
#
# COMPACT_ATOMS: atom_id res chain seq x y z
N MET A 1 0.09 -9.36 -18.28
CA MET A 1 -0.32 -9.81 -16.94
C MET A 1 -0.11 -8.66 -15.97
N GLY A 2 -1.16 -8.18 -15.30
CA GLY A 2 -1.03 -7.10 -14.31
C GLY A 2 -0.28 -7.57 -13.08
N ASN A 3 0.52 -6.71 -12.47
CA ASN A 3 1.29 -7.01 -11.27
C ASN A 3 0.34 -7.43 -10.14
N THR A 4 0.45 -8.66 -9.65
CA THR A 4 -0.40 -9.20 -8.58
C THR A 4 -0.33 -8.35 -7.32
N TYR A 5 0.86 -7.79 -7.05
CA TYR A 5 1.11 -6.95 -5.89
C TYR A 5 0.30 -5.64 -5.91
N GLU A 6 0.20 -5.00 -7.06
CA GLU A 6 -0.63 -3.80 -7.22
C GLU A 6 -2.11 -4.10 -6.95
N ARG A 7 -2.60 -5.26 -7.41
CA ARG A 7 -3.99 -5.69 -7.17
C ARG A 7 -4.25 -5.92 -5.69
N ASP A 8 -3.31 -6.51 -4.97
CA ASP A 8 -3.45 -6.73 -3.53
C ASP A 8 -3.51 -5.41 -2.76
N ILE A 9 -2.73 -4.41 -3.17
CA ILE A 9 -2.78 -3.05 -2.61
C ILE A 9 -4.13 -2.39 -2.90
N ILE A 10 -4.61 -2.46 -4.14
CA ILE A 10 -5.92 -1.90 -4.51
C ILE A 10 -7.02 -2.58 -3.69
N LYS A 11 -7.01 -3.91 -3.58
CA LYS A 11 -7.97 -4.65 -2.77
C LYS A 11 -7.94 -4.20 -1.31
N ALA A 12 -6.75 -3.99 -0.75
CA ALA A 12 -6.60 -3.48 0.61
C ALA A 12 -7.14 -2.06 0.78
N ILE A 13 -6.99 -1.18 -0.22
CA ILE A 13 -7.59 0.17 -0.19
C ILE A 13 -9.12 0.07 -0.13
N LEU A 14 -9.71 -0.83 -0.91
CA LEU A 14 -11.16 -1.00 -1.04
C LEU A 14 -11.79 -1.69 0.17
N GLU A 15 -11.15 -2.74 0.69
CA GLU A 15 -11.77 -3.67 1.65
C GLU A 15 -11.26 -3.49 3.09
N SER A 16 -10.10 -2.85 3.29
CA SER A 16 -9.55 -2.70 4.64
C SER A 16 -10.24 -1.61 5.43
N ASN A 17 -10.47 -1.86 6.71
CA ASN A 17 -10.91 -0.85 7.67
C ASN A 17 -9.75 0.05 8.15
N GLN A 18 -8.50 -0.29 7.83
CA GLN A 18 -7.34 0.51 8.23
C GLN A 18 -7.27 1.78 7.39
N GLU A 19 -7.07 2.92 8.05
CA GLU A 19 -6.93 4.22 7.38
C GLU A 19 -5.54 4.38 6.76
N THR A 20 -4.52 3.73 7.33
CA THR A 20 -3.14 3.76 6.84
C THR A 20 -2.69 2.38 6.38
N ILE A 21 -2.14 2.30 5.17
CA ILE A 21 -1.60 1.09 4.56
C ILE A 21 -0.14 1.36 4.18
N MET A 22 0.75 0.45 4.50
CA MET A 22 2.17 0.50 4.17
C MET A 22 2.50 -0.60 3.16
N VAL A 23 3.20 -0.22 2.10
CA VAL A 23 3.51 -1.08 0.96
C VAL A 23 4.99 -1.01 0.62
N PHE A 24 5.55 -2.12 0.17
CA PHE A 24 6.94 -2.22 -0.24
C PHE A 24 7.18 -1.56 -1.60
N LYS A 25 7.86 -0.41 -1.55
CA LYS A 25 8.08 0.46 -2.70
C LYS A 25 8.80 -0.24 -3.86
N SER A 26 9.79 -1.09 -3.58
CA SER A 26 10.66 -1.67 -4.61
C SER A 26 9.95 -2.65 -5.55
N LYS A 27 8.73 -3.11 -5.21
CA LYS A 27 7.90 -3.97 -6.07
C LYS A 27 7.00 -3.19 -7.05
N LEU A 28 7.05 -1.85 -7.02
CA LEU A 28 6.16 -0.99 -7.78
C LEU A 28 6.93 -0.07 -8.73
N MET A 29 6.41 0.09 -9.94
CA MET A 29 6.81 1.15 -10.86
C MET A 29 6.19 2.49 -10.46
N ASN A 30 6.80 3.61 -10.86
CA ASN A 30 6.27 4.94 -10.58
C ASN A 30 4.82 5.15 -11.09
N SER A 31 4.48 4.55 -12.24
CA SER A 31 3.10 4.58 -12.76
C SER A 31 2.11 3.93 -11.79
N GLN A 32 2.47 2.79 -11.21
CA GLN A 32 1.64 2.05 -10.25
C GLN A 32 1.52 2.81 -8.92
N ILE A 33 2.62 3.42 -8.45
CA ILE A 33 2.61 4.28 -7.26
C ILE A 33 1.61 5.43 -7.45
N ASN A 34 1.59 6.06 -8.62
CA ASN A 34 0.64 7.13 -8.93
C ASN A 34 -0.81 6.63 -8.94
N SER A 35 -1.08 5.49 -9.59
CA SER A 35 -2.41 4.88 -9.61
C SER A 35 -2.90 4.50 -8.20
N ILE A 36 -2.03 3.92 -7.38
CA ILE A 36 -2.32 3.56 -5.98
C ILE A 36 -2.62 4.82 -5.16
N ASN A 37 -1.84 5.88 -5.29
CA ASN A 37 -2.07 7.13 -4.56
C ASN A 37 -3.39 7.80 -4.95
N MET A 38 -3.72 7.78 -6.25
CA MET A 38 -4.99 8.34 -6.73
C MET A 38 -6.18 7.59 -6.12
N MET A 39 -6.17 6.25 -6.19
CA MET A 39 -7.21 5.44 -5.55
C MET A 39 -7.25 5.63 -4.03
N ALA A 40 -6.10 5.64 -3.37
CA ALA A 40 -6.07 5.86 -1.93
C ALA A 40 -6.70 7.21 -1.53
N GLY A 41 -6.45 8.26 -2.31
CA GLY A 41 -7.10 9.57 -2.13
C GLY A 41 -8.62 9.50 -2.24
N GLU A 42 -9.15 8.81 -3.26
CA GLU A 42 -10.60 8.63 -3.45
C GLU A 42 -11.28 7.91 -2.28
N TYR A 43 -10.58 6.99 -1.62
CA TYR A 43 -11.09 6.21 -0.50
C TYR A 43 -10.66 6.75 0.88
N ASN A 44 -10.12 7.97 0.94
CA ASN A 44 -9.60 8.58 2.18
C ASN A 44 -8.62 7.67 2.95
N LYS A 45 -7.76 6.96 2.21
CA LYS A 45 -6.69 6.12 2.75
C LYS A 45 -5.34 6.83 2.62
N LYS A 46 -4.45 6.56 3.58
CA LYS A 46 -3.05 7.00 3.54
C LYS A 46 -2.15 5.84 3.15
N ILE A 47 -1.35 6.01 2.09
CA ILE A 47 -0.36 5.01 1.68
C ILE A 47 1.04 5.46 2.11
N ILE A 48 1.79 4.55 2.73
CA ILE A 48 3.21 4.71 3.06
C ILE A 48 4.02 3.76 2.18
N PHE A 49 4.83 4.30 1.29
CA PHE A 49 5.74 3.51 0.46
C PHE A 49 7.06 3.29 1.20
N GLY A 50 7.17 2.16 1.89
CA GLY A 50 8.32 1.82 2.73
C GLY A 50 9.34 0.95 2.03
N SER A 51 10.54 0.92 2.61
CA SER A 51 11.55 -0.10 2.37
C SER A 51 11.27 -1.39 3.17
N ILE A 52 11.94 -2.48 2.82
CA ILE A 52 11.77 -3.78 3.49
C ILE A 52 12.06 -3.70 4.99
N LYS A 53 13.04 -2.86 5.40
CA LYS A 53 13.38 -2.67 6.81
C LYS A 53 12.23 -2.01 7.57
N GLU A 54 11.66 -0.94 7.02
CA GLU A 54 10.59 -0.21 7.68
C GLU A 54 9.32 -1.06 7.83
N ILE A 55 9.06 -1.92 6.86
CA ILE A 55 7.95 -2.88 6.84
C ILE A 55 8.15 -3.95 7.92
N LEU A 56 9.30 -4.64 7.91
CA LEU A 56 9.62 -5.71 8.85
C LEU A 56 9.67 -5.26 10.31
N PHE A 57 10.09 -4.01 10.56
CA PHE A 57 10.21 -3.44 11.90
C PHE A 57 9.01 -2.58 12.31
N ASN A 58 7.93 -2.54 11.51
CA ASN A 58 6.73 -1.81 11.86
C ASN A 58 6.00 -2.50 13.04
N LYS A 59 6.03 -1.88 14.22
CA LYS A 59 5.31 -2.34 15.42
C LYS A 59 3.91 -1.72 15.55
N ASN A 60 3.51 -0.85 14.63
CA ASN A 60 2.24 -0.13 14.72
C ASN A 60 1.09 -0.98 14.16
N LYS A 61 0.26 -1.52 15.06
CA LYS A 61 -0.93 -2.33 14.71
C LYS A 61 -2.03 -1.56 13.97
N LYS A 62 -1.96 -0.22 13.92
CA LYS A 62 -2.90 0.64 13.16
C LYS A 62 -2.50 0.82 11.70
N ILE A 63 -1.42 0.18 11.25
CA ILE A 63 -0.96 0.24 9.87
C ILE A 63 -1.08 -1.17 9.30
N LEU A 64 -1.86 -1.30 8.23
CA LEU A 64 -1.86 -2.54 7.45
C LEU A 64 -0.57 -2.61 6.64
N VAL A 65 0.19 -3.68 6.74
CA VAL A 65 1.42 -3.88 5.99
C VAL A 65 1.17 -4.91 4.87
N ILE A 66 1.58 -4.59 3.65
CA ILE A 66 1.50 -5.47 2.48
C ILE A 66 2.92 -5.68 1.95
N GLU A 67 3.43 -6.91 2.02
CA GLU A 67 4.85 -7.24 1.79
C GLU A 67 5.18 -7.73 0.38
#